data_AF-A0A2E7UE87-F1
#
_entry.id   AF-A0A2E7UE87-F1
#
_cell.length_a   1.000
_cell.length_b   1.000
_cell.length_c   1.000
_cell.angle_alpha   90.00
_cell.angle_beta   90.00
_cell.angle_gamma   90.00
#
_symmetry.space_group_name_H-M   'P 1'
#
loop_
_entity.id
_entity.type
_entity.pdbx_description
1 polymer ?
#
loop_
_entity_poly.entity_id
_entity_poly.type
_entity_poly.pdbx_seq_one_letter_code
_entity_poly.pdbx_strand_id
1 'polypeptide(L)'
;MPSAQVTQSQFDALSGDVSLLAGRVAGLESQVGGLSITLQELDRALSGGVAAAMAMGGPALAPGSNMSLSMSVANYQGEQAIAGNLTGKIAEDVYISAGLSGNTGDRSLGTRATVLFGF
;
A
#
# COMPACT_ATOMS: atom_id res chain seq x y z
N MET A 1 -44.63 29.27 40.44
CA MET A 1 -43.38 29.18 39.66
C MET A 1 -43.74 29.50 38.21
N PRO A 2 -43.36 30.66 37.64
CA PRO A 2 -43.60 30.92 36.22
C PRO A 2 -42.60 30.09 35.41
N SER A 3 -43.09 29.24 34.51
CA SER A 3 -42.24 28.55 33.54
C SER A 3 -41.67 29.57 32.56
N ALA A 4 -40.36 29.53 32.33
CA ALA A 4 -39.75 30.30 31.25
C ALA A 4 -40.31 29.78 29.92
N GLN A 5 -41.14 30.58 29.24
CA GLN A 5 -41.69 30.22 27.93
C GLN A 5 -40.61 30.42 26.87
N VAL A 6 -40.34 29.37 26.11
CA VAL A 6 -39.48 29.47 24.92
C VAL A 6 -40.17 30.37 23.90
N THR A 7 -39.46 31.38 23.42
CA THR A 7 -39.95 32.32 22.40
C THR A 7 -39.79 31.73 21.00
N GLN A 8 -40.64 32.13 20.05
CA GLN A 8 -40.58 31.66 18.66
C GLN A 8 -39.20 31.88 18.02
N SER A 9 -38.56 33.03 18.30
CA SER A 9 -37.20 33.33 17.82
C SER A 9 -36.14 32.35 18.34
N GLN A 10 -36.30 31.85 19.57
CA GLN A 10 -35.40 30.83 20.12
C GLN A 10 -35.61 29.48 19.45
N PHE A 11 -36.86 29.15 19.10
CA PHE A 11 -37.18 27.93 18.35
C PHE A 11 -36.62 27.97 16.93
N ASP A 12 -36.76 29.09 16.22
CA ASP A 12 -36.27 29.24 14.84
C ASP A 12 -34.74 29.21 14.77
N ALA A 13 -34.05 29.85 15.73
CA ALA A 13 -32.60 29.80 15.84
C ALA A 13 -32.10 28.37 16.09
N LEU A 14 -32.73 27.65 17.04
CA LEU A 14 -32.41 26.26 17.32
C LEU A 14 -32.67 25.36 16.11
N SER A 15 -33.76 25.57 15.37
CA SER A 15 -34.04 24.82 14.16
C SER A 15 -32.96 25.03 13.10
N GLY A 16 -32.46 26.25 12.94
CA GLY A 16 -31.34 26.55 12.05
C GLY A 16 -30.06 25.84 12.47
N ASP A 17 -29.73 25.88 13.75
CA ASP A 17 -28.56 25.18 14.31
C ASP A 17 -28.65 23.66 14.10
N VAL A 18 -29.84 23.07 14.30
CA VAL A 18 -30.09 21.64 14.05
C VAL A 18 -29.91 21.29 12.58
N SER A 19 -30.39 22.12 11.65
CA SER A 19 -30.19 21.89 10.21
C SER A 19 -28.71 21.97 9.81
N LEU A 20 -27.96 22.93 10.37
CA LEU A 20 -26.52 23.04 10.15
C LEU A 20 -25.77 21.83 10.71
N LEU A 21 -26.13 21.39 11.92
CA LEU A 21 -25.54 20.22 12.53
C LEU A 21 -25.84 18.95 11.72
N ALA A 22 -27.07 18.78 11.24
CA ALA A 22 -27.44 17.66 10.37
C ALA A 22 -26.58 17.62 9.09
N GLY A 23 -26.35 18.78 8.46
CA GLY A 23 -25.46 18.87 7.30
C GLY A 23 -24.00 18.49 7.62
N ARG A 24 -23.49 18.91 8.78
CA ARG A 24 -22.15 18.53 9.23
C ARG A 24 -22.04 17.03 9.53
N VAL A 25 -23.05 16.44 10.15
CA VAL A 25 -23.09 15.00 10.45
C VAL A 25 -23.09 14.19 9.15
N ALA A 26 -23.95 14.53 8.19
CA ALA A 26 -23.95 13.88 6.87
C ALA A 26 -22.59 13.99 6.16
N GLY A 27 -21.94 15.15 6.25
CA GLY A 27 -20.58 15.34 5.72
C GLY A 27 -19.52 14.47 6.40
N LEU A 28 -19.62 14.28 7.72
CA LEU A 28 -18.72 13.40 8.47
C LEU A 28 -18.96 11.92 8.15
N GLU A 29 -20.22 11.49 8.05
CA GLU A 29 -20.57 10.12 7.67
C GLU A 29 -20.00 9.76 6.29
N SER A 30 -20.09 10.67 5.34
CA SER A 30 -19.49 10.49 4.01
C SER A 30 -17.95 10.37 4.09
N GLN A 31 -17.29 11.23 4.87
CA GLN A 31 -15.83 11.17 5.05
C GLN A 31 -15.38 9.88 5.72
N VAL A 32 -16.10 9.40 6.74
CA VAL A 32 -15.81 8.12 7.43
C VAL A 32 -15.98 6.93 6.47
N GLY A 33 -17.02 6.96 5.62
CA GLY A 33 -17.20 5.98 4.56
C GLY A 33 -16.03 5.97 3.57
N GLY A 34 -15.60 7.15 3.12
CA GLY A 34 -14.44 7.30 2.23
C GLY A 34 -13.14 6.80 2.84
N LEU A 35 -12.88 7.14 4.12
CA LEU A 35 -11.70 6.69 4.85
C LEU A 35 -11.66 5.16 4.95
N SER A 36 -12.80 4.51 5.19
CA SER A 36 -12.89 3.05 5.28
C SER A 36 -12.48 2.37 3.97
N ILE A 37 -12.85 2.94 2.82
CA ILE A 37 -12.44 2.45 1.50
C ILE A 37 -10.94 2.66 1.30
N THR A 38 -10.44 3.86 1.61
CA THR A 38 -9.00 4.19 1.47
C THR A 38 -8.13 3.26 2.32
N LEU A 39 -8.56 2.93 3.54
CA LEU A 39 -7.82 2.01 4.42
C LEU A 39 -7.77 0.58 3.87
N GLN A 40 -8.83 0.09 3.22
CA GLN A 40 -8.82 -1.22 2.58
C GLN A 40 -7.89 -1.27 1.37
N GLU A 41 -7.88 -0.21 0.55
CA GLU A 41 -6.96 -0.09 -0.57
C GLU A 41 -5.51 -0.02 -0.09
N LEU A 42 -5.25 0.72 0.99
CA LEU A 42 -3.94 0.81 1.60
C LEU A 42 -3.46 -0.56 2.13
N ASP A 43 -4.32 -1.32 2.80
CA ASP A 43 -3.97 -2.65 3.31
C ASP A 43 -3.58 -3.62 2.18
N ARG A 44 -4.31 -3.61 1.06
CA ARG A 44 -3.98 -4.38 -0.13
C ARG A 44 -2.66 -3.93 -0.75
N ALA A 45 -2.43 -2.62 -0.87
CA ALA A 45 -1.19 -2.07 -1.40
C ALA A 45 0.02 -2.48 -0.55
N LEU A 46 -0.09 -2.38 0.78
CA LEU A 46 0.96 -2.79 1.71
C LEU A 46 1.23 -4.30 1.61
N SER A 47 0.18 -5.12 1.63
CA SER A 47 0.29 -6.57 1.52
C SER A 47 0.92 -7.00 0.18
N GLY A 48 0.51 -6.37 -0.91
CA GLY A 48 1.08 -6.57 -2.24
C GLY A 48 2.55 -6.14 -2.33
N GLY A 49 2.91 -5.02 -1.71
CA GLY A 49 4.29 -4.55 -1.62
C GLY A 49 5.20 -5.51 -0.85
N VAL A 50 4.71 -6.08 0.25
CA VAL A 50 5.45 -7.12 1.01
C VAL A 50 5.58 -8.39 0.18
N ALA A 51 4.52 -8.83 -0.51
CA ALA A 51 4.60 -9.95 -1.44
C ALA A 51 5.66 -9.70 -2.53
N ALA A 52 5.70 -8.50 -3.11
CA ALA A 52 6.71 -8.12 -4.11
C ALA A 52 8.14 -8.17 -3.54
N ALA A 53 8.34 -7.67 -2.32
CA ALA A 53 9.64 -7.73 -1.64
C ALA A 53 10.09 -9.18 -1.39
N MET A 54 9.17 -10.05 -0.96
CA MET A 54 9.47 -11.48 -0.78
C MET A 54 9.78 -12.17 -2.11
N ALA A 55 9.02 -11.86 -3.18
CA ALA A 55 9.30 -12.38 -4.52
C ALA A 55 10.68 -11.93 -5.01
N MET A 56 11.08 -10.66 -4.81
CA MET A 56 12.42 -10.14 -5.15
C MET A 56 13.57 -10.64 -4.26
N GLY A 57 13.36 -11.69 -3.46
CA GLY A 57 14.39 -12.30 -2.61
C GLY A 57 15.73 -12.52 -3.32
N GLY A 58 16.80 -12.72 -2.53
CA GLY A 58 18.20 -12.71 -2.97
C GLY A 58 18.45 -13.43 -4.31
N PRO A 59 18.74 -12.69 -5.39
CA PRO A 59 18.92 -13.30 -6.70
C PRO A 59 20.24 -14.08 -6.73
N ALA A 60 20.18 -15.30 -7.23
CA ALA A 60 21.29 -16.26 -7.20
C ALA A 60 21.98 -16.35 -8.57
N LEU A 61 23.31 -16.44 -8.57
CA LEU A 61 24.08 -16.80 -9.75
C LEU A 61 24.13 -18.32 -9.90
N ALA A 62 23.77 -18.83 -11.08
CA ALA A 62 23.83 -20.26 -11.34
C ALA A 62 25.29 -20.75 -11.30
N PRO A 63 25.59 -21.91 -10.69
CA PRO A 63 26.96 -22.44 -10.63
C PRO A 63 27.61 -22.53 -12.01
N GLY A 64 28.84 -22.02 -12.12
CA GLY A 64 29.61 -22.03 -13.37
C GLY A 64 29.16 -21.04 -14.45
N SER A 65 28.16 -20.19 -14.18
CA SER A 65 27.68 -19.18 -15.13
C SER A 65 28.13 -17.77 -14.75
N ASN A 66 28.45 -16.94 -15.75
CA ASN A 66 28.77 -15.52 -15.53
C ASN A 66 27.50 -14.64 -15.42
N MET A 67 26.35 -15.17 -15.81
CA MET A 67 25.06 -14.50 -15.75
C MET A 67 23.95 -15.49 -15.45
N SER A 68 22.92 -15.07 -14.71
CA SER A 68 21.72 -15.86 -14.43
C SER A 68 20.47 -14.99 -14.51
N LEU A 69 19.39 -15.61 -14.95
CA LEU A 69 18.04 -15.07 -14.86
C LEU A 69 17.25 -15.94 -13.89
N SER A 70 16.57 -15.32 -12.92
CA SER A 70 15.66 -16.00 -12.00
C SER A 70 14.27 -15.39 -12.06
N MET A 71 13.26 -16.22 -11.83
CA MET A 71 11.87 -15.81 -11.65
C MET A 71 11.33 -16.44 -10.38
N SER A 72 10.47 -15.72 -9.69
CA SER A 72 9.93 -16.11 -8.39
C SER A 72 8.51 -15.59 -8.23
N VAL A 73 7.73 -16.30 -7.41
CA VAL A 73 6.39 -15.91 -6.99
C VAL A 73 6.32 -15.93 -5.48
N ALA A 74 5.56 -15.01 -4.89
CA ALA A 74 5.30 -14.97 -3.46
C ALA A 74 3.82 -14.67 -3.19
N ASN A 75 3.34 -15.12 -2.04
CA ASN A 75 2.02 -14.79 -1.53
C ASN A 75 2.16 -14.21 -0.12
N TYR A 76 1.40 -13.15 0.17
CA TYR A 76 1.33 -12.53 1.49
C TYR A 76 -0.08 -12.01 1.75
N GLN A 77 -0.71 -12.47 2.83
CA GLN A 77 -2.01 -11.94 3.28
C GLN A 77 -3.09 -11.95 2.17
N GLY A 78 -3.06 -12.93 1.25
CA GLY A 78 -3.99 -13.02 0.12
C GLY A 78 -3.54 -12.31 -1.15
N GLU A 79 -2.53 -11.43 -1.08
CA GLU A 79 -1.92 -10.80 -2.23
C GLU A 79 -0.78 -11.64 -2.81
N GLN A 80 -0.63 -11.62 -4.12
CA GLN A 80 0.39 -12.36 -4.86
C GLN A 80 1.34 -11.39 -5.55
N ALA A 81 2.60 -11.80 -5.70
CA ALA A 81 3.57 -11.06 -6.47
C ALA A 81 4.46 -11.99 -7.27
N ILE A 82 4.94 -11.47 -8.40
CA ILE A 82 5.90 -12.10 -9.28
C ILE A 82 7.12 -11.19 -9.41
N ALA A 83 8.30 -11.78 -9.45
CA ALA A 83 9.55 -11.07 -9.67
C ALA A 83 10.42 -11.77 -10.72
N GLY A 84 11.19 -10.97 -11.45
CA GLY A 84 12.24 -11.41 -12.34
C GLY A 84 13.54 -10.69 -12.00
N ASN A 85 14.64 -11.42 -11.87
CA ASN A 85 15.94 -10.88 -11.53
C ASN A 85 17.01 -11.36 -12.51
N LEU A 86 17.91 -10.47 -12.88
CA LEU A 86 19.12 -10.74 -13.64
C LEU A 86 20.33 -10.52 -12.73
N THR A 87 21.23 -11.51 -12.64
CA THR A 87 22.48 -11.41 -11.89
C THR A 87 23.66 -11.67 -12.82
N GLY A 88 24.73 -10.89 -12.66
CA GLY A 88 25.94 -11.01 -13.47
C GLY A 88 27.20 -10.85 -12.62
N LYS A 89 28.22 -11.64 -12.94
CA LYS A 89 29.58 -11.49 -12.43
C LYS A 89 30.34 -10.50 -13.32
N ILE A 90 30.80 -9.39 -12.75
CA ILE A 90 31.55 -8.35 -13.49
C ILE A 90 33.06 -8.39 -13.22
N ALA A 91 33.48 -8.96 -12.09
CA ALA A 91 34.88 -9.24 -11.75
C ALA A 91 34.96 -10.50 -10.89
N GLU A 92 36.18 -10.98 -10.58
CA GLU A 92 36.40 -12.27 -9.89
C GLU A 92 35.60 -12.43 -8.59
N ASP A 93 35.37 -11.32 -7.88
CA ASP A 93 34.60 -11.27 -6.64
C ASP A 93 33.53 -10.18 -6.61
N VAL A 94 33.14 -9.63 -7.76
CA VAL A 94 32.13 -8.56 -7.84
C VAL A 94 30.94 -9.00 -8.67
N TYR A 95 29.77 -8.96 -8.04
CA TYR A 95 28.51 -9.40 -8.61
C TYR A 95 27.51 -8.26 -8.58
N ILE A 96 26.78 -8.08 -9.68
CA ILE A 96 25.66 -7.15 -9.76
C ILE A 96 24.39 -7.93 -9.96
N SER A 97 23.29 -7.46 -9.37
CA SER A 97 21.96 -7.96 -9.68
C SER A 97 20.99 -6.81 -9.83
N ALA A 98 20.06 -6.96 -10.75
CA ALA A 98 18.95 -6.05 -10.95
C ALA A 98 17.67 -6.87 -11.16
N GLY A 99 16.56 -6.37 -10.65
CA GLY A 99 15.29 -7.07 -10.75
C GLY A 99 14.11 -6.13 -10.71
N LEU A 100 12.98 -6.68 -11.15
CA LEU A 100 11.69 -6.02 -11.15
C LEU A 100 10.62 -6.98 -10.62
N SER A 101 9.61 -6.43 -9.97
CA SER A 101 8.49 -7.17 -9.42
C SER A 101 7.17 -6.46 -9.62
N GLY A 102 6.10 -7.22 -9.82
CA GLY A 102 4.73 -6.72 -9.80
C GLY A 102 3.90 -7.49 -8.76
N ASN A 103 2.86 -6.86 -8.23
CA ASN A 103 1.97 -7.47 -7.25
C ASN A 103 0.48 -7.24 -7.59
N THR A 104 -0.41 -8.01 -6.97
CA THR A 104 -1.86 -7.93 -7.21
C THR A 104 -2.57 -6.86 -6.38
N GLY A 105 -1.95 -6.36 -5.31
CA GLY A 105 -2.58 -5.48 -4.33
C GLY A 105 -2.79 -4.06 -4.85
N ASP A 106 -1.73 -3.42 -5.32
CA ASP A 106 -1.79 -2.08 -5.93
C ASP A 106 -1.40 -2.07 -7.42
N ARG A 107 -1.03 -3.22 -7.98
CA ARG A 107 -0.51 -3.35 -9.35
C ARG A 107 0.72 -2.47 -9.62
N SER A 108 1.46 -2.10 -8.58
CA SER A 108 2.68 -1.32 -8.71
C SER A 108 3.86 -2.19 -9.13
N LEU A 109 4.84 -1.53 -9.75
CA LEU A 109 6.11 -2.13 -10.13
C LEU A 109 7.18 -1.72 -9.11
N GLY A 110 7.83 -2.72 -8.51
CA GLY A 110 9.02 -2.56 -7.70
C GLY A 110 10.27 -2.85 -8.52
N THR A 111 11.37 -2.17 -8.21
CA THR A 111 12.69 -2.47 -8.80
C THR A 111 13.74 -2.57 -7.71
N ARG A 112 14.74 -3.42 -7.92
CA ARG A 112 15.88 -3.58 -7.01
C ARG A 112 17.18 -3.66 -7.80
N ALA A 113 18.24 -3.08 -7.26
CA ALA A 113 19.61 -3.33 -7.68
C ALA A 113 20.48 -3.64 -6.47
N THR A 114 21.40 -4.59 -6.59
CA THR A 114 22.33 -4.98 -5.52
C THR A 114 23.72 -5.19 -6.11
N VAL A 115 24.75 -4.78 -5.37
CA VAL A 115 26.15 -5.15 -5.64
C VAL A 115 26.63 -6.01 -4.48
N LEU A 116 27.28 -7.13 -4.79
CA LEU A 116 27.84 -8.07 -3.82
C LEU A 116 29.35 -8.23 -4.07
N PHE A 117 30.12 -8.14 -2.99
CA PHE A 117 31.57 -8.32 -2.98
C PHE A 117 31.90 -9.61 -2.22
N GLY A 118 32.56 -10.55 -2.88
CA GLY A 118 33.18 -11.71 -2.24
C GLY A 118 34.57 -11.35 -1.71
N PHE A 119 34.95 -11.87 -0.56
CA PHE A 119 36.30 -11.82 -0.02
C PHE A 119 36.51 -12.99 0.93
#